data_AF-A0A9P8E7F8-F1
#
_entry.id   AF-A0A9P8E7F8-F1
#
_cell.length_a   1.000
_cell.length_b   1.000
_cell.length_c   1.000
_cell.angle_alpha   90.00
_cell.angle_beta   90.00
_cell.angle_gamma   90.00
#
_symmetry.space_group_name_H-M   'P 1'
#
loop_
_entity.id
_entity.type
_entity.pdbx_description
1 polymer ?
#
loop_
_entity_poly.entity_id
_entity_poly.type
_entity_poly.pdbx_seq_one_letter_code
_entity_poly.pdbx_strand_id
1 'polypeptide(L)' 'MGISRSGNWKRAASGAKRIPANKKRAFEKGRQAANTRIGAKRIHLVRTRGGNR' A
#
# COMPACT_ATOMS: atom_id res chain seq x y z
N MET A 1 -1.12 -3.87 7.79
CA MET A 1 -2.36 -3.08 7.91
C MET A 1 -2.05 -1.60 7.77
N GLY A 2 -3.00 -0.85 7.21
CA GLY A 2 -2.80 0.44 6.54
C GLY A 2 -3.34 0.37 5.10
N ILE A 3 -2.74 1.15 4.20
CA ILE A 3 -3.00 1.07 2.75
C ILE A 3 -2.64 -0.35 2.27
N SER A 4 -3.51 -0.97 1.47
CA SER A 4 -3.31 -2.31 0.90
C SER A 4 -3.27 -2.23 -0.62
N ARG A 5 -2.40 -3.02 -1.23
CA ARG A 5 -2.30 -3.17 -2.70
C ARG A 5 -3.28 -4.20 -3.27
N SER A 6 -4.00 -4.92 -2.42
CA SER A 6 -4.94 -5.98 -2.80
C SER A 6 -6.19 -5.43 -3.51
N GLY A 7 -6.55 -6.00 -4.66
CA GLY A 7 -7.81 -5.73 -5.37
C GLY A 7 -9.05 -6.42 -4.79
N ASN A 8 -8.89 -7.27 -3.78
CA ASN A 8 -9.97 -8.11 -3.22
C ASN A 8 -11.08 -7.33 -2.52
N TRP A 9 -10.84 -6.04 -2.24
CA TRP A 9 -11.84 -5.13 -1.66
C TRP A 9 -12.66 -4.39 -2.73
N LYS A 10 -12.36 -4.62 -4.01
CA LYS A 10 -13.13 -4.10 -5.16
C LYS A 10 -14.10 -5.16 -5.67
N ARG A 11 -15.12 -4.74 -6.42
CA ARG A 11 -16.08 -5.64 -7.05
C ARG A 11 -15.41 -6.50 -8.13
N ALA A 12 -16.02 -7.64 -8.46
CA ALA A 12 -15.64 -8.41 -9.63
C ALA A 12 -16.00 -7.66 -10.93
N ALA A 13 -15.47 -8.12 -12.07
CA ALA A 13 -15.82 -7.56 -13.38
C ALA A 13 -17.33 -7.64 -13.65
N SER A 14 -18.00 -8.68 -13.15
CA SER A 14 -19.46 -8.84 -13.20
C SER A 14 -20.24 -7.94 -12.22
N GLY A 15 -19.55 -7.14 -11.38
CA GLY A 15 -20.18 -6.30 -10.35
C GLY A 15 -20.51 -7.02 -9.04
N ALA A 16 -20.31 -8.34 -8.96
CA ALA A 16 -20.54 -9.12 -7.75
C ALA A 16 -19.65 -8.66 -6.57
N LYS A 17 -20.21 -8.70 -5.35
CA LYS A 17 -19.47 -8.40 -4.11
C LYS A 17 -18.49 -9.55 -3.84
N ARG A 18 -17.19 -9.22 -3.73
CA ARG A 18 -16.17 -10.18 -3.32
C ARG A 18 -16.14 -10.29 -1.80
N ILE A 19 -16.12 -11.52 -1.28
CA ILE A 19 -15.93 -11.78 0.15
C ILE A 19 -14.44 -12.04 0.38
N PRO A 20 -13.73 -11.18 1.16
CA PRO A 20 -12.33 -11.38 1.44
C PRO A 20 -12.11 -12.61 2.32
N ALA A 21 -11.31 -13.57 1.84
CA ALA A 21 -10.96 -14.77 2.62
C ALA A 21 -9.94 -14.50 3.74
N ASN A 22 -9.25 -13.35 3.70
CA ASN A 22 -8.14 -13.03 4.58
C ASN A 22 -8.18 -11.58 5.05
N LYS A 23 -7.66 -11.34 6.26
CA LYS A 23 -7.36 -9.99 6.76
C LYS A 23 -6.23 -9.38 5.94
N LYS A 24 -6.11 -8.04 5.93
CA LYS A 24 -5.00 -7.32 5.28
C LYS A 24 -3.64 -7.81 5.80
N ARG A 25 -2.76 -8.27 4.90
CA ARG A 25 -1.46 -8.88 5.27
C ARG A 25 -0.28 -7.94 5.07
N ALA A 26 0.86 -8.28 5.67
CA ALA A 26 2.08 -7.48 5.56
C ALA A 26 2.68 -7.49 4.15
N PHE A 27 2.49 -8.57 3.39
CA PHE A 27 3.00 -8.70 2.01
C PHE A 27 2.27 -7.79 0.99
N GLU A 28 1.08 -7.30 1.31
CA GLU A 28 0.30 -6.36 0.49
C GLU A 28 0.38 -4.91 0.97
N LYS A 29 1.13 -4.63 2.04
CA LYS A 29 1.22 -3.29 2.63
C LYS A 29 1.72 -2.26 1.59
N GLY A 30 0.98 -1.17 1.44
CA GLY A 30 1.38 0.05 0.72
C GLY A 30 1.88 1.13 1.68
N ARG A 31 2.31 2.27 1.11
CA ARG A 31 2.74 3.47 1.84
C ARG A 31 2.03 4.70 1.28
N GLN A 32 1.97 5.76 2.07
CA GLN A 32 1.51 7.07 1.60
C GLN A 32 2.51 7.64 0.60
N ALA A 33 2.02 8.45 -0.34
CA ALA A 33 2.89 9.18 -1.26
C ALA A 33 3.74 10.20 -0.50
N ALA A 34 4.97 10.46 -0.97
CA ALA A 34 5.90 11.36 -0.31
C ALA A 34 5.53 12.85 -0.45
N ASN A 35 4.76 13.21 -1.49
CA ASN A 35 4.29 14.58 -1.75
C ASN A 35 5.38 15.66 -1.58
N THR A 36 6.57 15.40 -2.15
CA THR A 36 7.73 16.30 -2.06
C THR A 36 7.44 17.66 -2.69
N ARG A 37 7.90 18.74 -2.06
CA ARG A 37 7.70 20.14 -2.49
C ARG A 37 9.03 20.82 -2.81
N ILE A 38 8.98 21.87 -3.63
CA ILE A 38 10.15 22.72 -3.92
C ILE A 38 10.58 23.43 -2.63
N GLY A 39 11.87 23.39 -2.31
CA GLY A 39 12.44 23.97 -1.10
C GLY A 39 13.77 23.33 -0.74
N ALA A 40 14.22 23.57 0.50
CA ALA A 40 15.47 23.01 1.00
C ALA A 40 15.50 21.46 0.92
N LYS A 41 16.67 20.90 0.59
CA LYS A 41 16.86 19.46 0.46
C LYS A 41 16.58 18.76 1.80
N ARG A 42 15.62 17.84 1.79
CA ARG A 42 15.31 16.98 2.95
C ARG A 42 15.01 15.57 2.46
N ILE A 43 15.65 14.57 3.08
CA ILE A 43 15.52 13.16 2.72
C ILE A 43 15.15 12.36 3.98
N HIS A 44 14.16 11.47 3.84
CA HIS A 44 13.75 10.54 4.89
C HIS A 44 14.00 9.11 4.40
N LEU A 45 14.88 8.36 5.08
CA LEU A 45 15.15 6.96 4.76
C LEU A 45 14.04 6.07 5.33
N VAL A 46 13.54 5.11 4.54
CA VAL A 46 12.40 4.29 4.93
C VAL A 46 12.66 2.83 4.63
N ARG A 47 12.82 1.99 5.67
CA ARG A 47 13.04 0.55 5.48
C ARG A 47 11.96 -0.11 4.60
N THR A 48 12.37 -0.78 3.55
CA THR A 48 11.51 -1.52 2.61
C THR A 48 11.59 -3.03 2.86
N ARG A 49 10.89 -3.83 2.05
CA ARG A 49 10.90 -5.30 2.20
C ARG A 49 12.30 -5.83 1.89
N GLY A 50 12.72 -6.88 2.60
CA GLY A 50 14.06 -7.46 2.43
C GLY A 50 15.17 -6.70 3.18
N GLY A 51 14.83 -5.69 3.99
CA GLY A 51 15.83 -4.94 4.77
C GLY A 51 16.50 -3.81 4.00
N ASN A 52 16.05 -3.55 2.77
CA ASN A 52 16.50 -2.43 1.95
C ASN A 52 16.08 -1.07 2.54
N ARG A 53 16.68 0.01 2.02
CA ARG A 53 16.36 1.40 2.39
C ARG A 53 15.26 2.01 1.51
#